data_AF-A0A7C5KEL7-F1
#
_entry.id   AF-A0A7C5KEL7-F1
#
_cell.length_a   1.000
_cell.length_b   1.000
_cell.length_c   1.000
_cell.angle_alpha   90.00
_cell.angle_beta   90.00
_cell.angle_gamma   90.00
#
_symmetry.space_group_name_H-M   'P 1'
#
loop_
_entity.id
_entity.type
_entity.pdbx_description
1 polymer ?
#
loop_
_entity_poly.entity_id
_entity_poly.type
_entity_poly.pdbx_seq_one_letter_code
_entity_poly.pdbx_strand_id
1 'polypeptide(L)'
;MKRVLSVLVLLGGGLLGPLAGQCLDGGGSWVRPEGVLFGEPQSCQRPAMVDFKKVWAAIPEVIRIKREHPGPAERDILLAKATARLKRAIRQGAYAGGYDCVVMKRAIQGKPPVPPVDITREIIKLVKR
;
A
#
# COMPACT_ATOMS: atom_id res chain seq x y z
N MET A 1 18.93 71.85 -6.52
CA MET A 1 18.21 70.75 -5.85
C MET A 1 17.35 70.07 -6.94
N LYS A 2 17.81 68.98 -7.59
CA LYS A 2 17.42 67.55 -7.35
C LYS A 2 15.89 67.37 -7.28
N ARG A 3 15.15 66.62 -8.13
CA ARG A 3 15.38 65.58 -9.16
C ARG A 3 14.16 65.60 -10.14
N VAL A 4 14.32 65.83 -11.45
CA VAL A 4 14.35 64.86 -12.58
C VAL A 4 13.30 63.73 -12.56
N LEU A 5 12.30 63.86 -13.45
CA LEU A 5 11.43 62.82 -14.01
C LEU A 5 12.17 62.12 -15.17
N SER A 6 12.10 60.79 -15.26
CA SER A 6 12.26 59.94 -16.48
C SER A 6 11.94 58.49 -16.05
N VAL A 7 10.88 57.81 -16.49
CA VAL A 7 10.54 57.25 -17.83
C VAL A 7 11.19 55.88 -18.11
N LEU A 8 10.31 54.92 -18.50
CA LEU A 8 10.47 53.68 -19.28
C LEU A 8 11.26 52.47 -18.72
N VAL A 9 10.58 51.34 -18.42
CA VAL A 9 10.35 50.10 -19.23
C VAL A 9 11.62 49.35 -19.71
N LEU A 10 11.84 48.11 -19.24
CA LEU A 10 11.90 46.85 -20.03
C LEU A 10 12.63 45.70 -19.28
N LEU A 11 11.96 44.54 -19.29
CA LEU A 11 12.42 43.14 -19.44
C LEU A 11 13.88 42.75 -19.13
N GLY A 12 14.01 41.66 -18.36
CA GLY A 12 15.23 40.87 -18.15
C GLY A 12 15.38 40.56 -16.66
N GLY A 13 15.41 39.32 -16.17
CA GLY A 13 16.05 38.12 -16.69
C GLY A 13 16.84 37.52 -15.50
N GLY A 14 16.46 36.33 -15.03
CA GLY A 14 17.16 35.61 -13.97
C GLY A 14 16.47 34.26 -13.75
N LEU A 15 16.89 33.21 -14.44
CA LEU A 15 17.99 32.28 -14.12
C LEU A 15 17.56 31.14 -13.18
N LEU A 16 17.58 29.95 -13.77
CA LEU A 16 17.97 28.66 -13.17
C LEU A 16 17.02 28.00 -12.17
N GLY A 17 16.32 27.00 -12.69
CA GLY A 17 15.91 25.83 -11.93
C GLY A 17 15.10 24.90 -12.82
N PRO A 18 15.72 23.96 -13.56
CA PRO A 18 14.95 22.86 -14.10
C PRO A 18 14.42 22.08 -12.89
N LEU A 19 13.10 22.01 -12.71
CA LEU A 19 12.51 20.95 -11.89
C LEU A 19 12.66 19.64 -12.65
N ALA A 20 13.90 19.18 -12.74
CA ALA A 20 14.22 17.78 -12.82
C ALA A 20 13.84 17.15 -11.47
N GLY A 21 12.55 16.79 -11.33
CA GLY A 21 12.19 15.55 -10.63
C GLY A 21 12.30 14.44 -11.67
N GLN A 22 13.52 14.06 -12.02
CA GLN A 22 14.09 12.79 -11.56
C GLN A 22 13.16 11.62 -11.84
N CYS A 23 13.39 11.04 -13.02
CA CYS A 23 13.39 9.62 -13.30
C CYS A 23 12.14 8.86 -12.83
N LEU A 24 11.19 8.73 -13.76
CA LEU A 24 10.54 7.44 -13.99
C LEU A 24 11.62 6.45 -14.48
N ASP A 25 12.62 6.17 -13.64
CA ASP A 25 13.40 4.96 -13.80
C ASP A 25 12.36 3.84 -13.74
N GLY A 26 12.30 3.05 -14.81
CA GLY A 26 11.58 1.79 -14.85
C GLY A 26 12.22 0.79 -13.89
N GLY A 27 12.31 1.16 -12.61
CA GLY A 27 12.73 0.32 -11.51
C GLY A 27 11.70 -0.77 -11.38
N GLY A 28 12.08 -1.97 -11.82
CA GLY A 28 11.28 -3.17 -11.65
C GLY A 28 10.77 -3.21 -10.21
N SER A 29 9.45 -3.21 -10.05
CA SER A 29 8.84 -3.26 -8.73
C SER A 29 9.42 -4.47 -7.97
N TRP A 30 9.97 -4.24 -6.79
CA TRP A 30 10.54 -5.29 -5.93
C TRP A 30 9.47 -6.29 -5.44
N VAL A 31 8.20 -6.02 -5.74
CA VAL A 31 7.03 -6.83 -5.45
C VAL A 31 6.15 -6.96 -6.70
N ARG A 32 5.54 -8.13 -6.90
CA ARG A 32 4.52 -8.31 -7.95
C ARG A 32 3.29 -7.44 -7.68
N PRO A 33 2.69 -6.79 -8.70
CA PRO A 33 1.47 -5.99 -8.53
C PRO A 33 0.33 -6.76 -7.86
N GLU A 34 0.09 -8.03 -8.24
CA GLU A 34 -0.92 -8.89 -7.63
C GLU A 34 -0.65 -9.19 -6.14
N GLY A 35 0.58 -8.94 -5.70
CA GLY A 35 1.10 -9.11 -4.35
C GLY A 35 0.72 -8.01 -3.36
N VAL A 36 0.26 -6.86 -3.85
CA VAL A 36 0.05 -5.67 -3.03
C VAL A 36 -1.37 -5.69 -2.49
N LEU A 37 -1.50 -5.62 -1.16
CA LEU A 37 -2.80 -5.68 -0.48
C LEU A 37 -3.26 -4.29 0.01
N PHE A 38 -2.31 -3.37 0.19
CA PHE A 38 -2.54 -2.00 0.60
C PHE A 38 -1.36 -1.11 0.16
N GLY A 39 -1.64 0.13 -0.19
CA GLY A 39 -0.65 1.12 -0.61
C GLY A 39 -0.15 0.92 -2.05
N GLU A 40 0.86 1.69 -2.41
CA GLU A 40 1.52 1.62 -3.70
C GLU A 40 2.97 1.17 -3.53
N PRO A 41 3.43 0.12 -4.23
CA PRO A 41 4.77 -0.43 -4.03
C PRO A 41 5.89 0.52 -4.51
N GLN A 42 5.58 1.38 -5.48
CA GLN A 42 6.53 2.34 -6.07
C GLN A 42 6.87 3.48 -5.10
N SER A 43 5.92 3.89 -4.25
CA SER A 43 6.11 4.93 -3.24
C SER A 43 6.35 4.37 -1.83
N CYS A 44 6.49 3.05 -1.69
CA CYS A 44 6.57 2.39 -0.39
C CYS A 44 7.97 2.49 0.22
N GLN A 45 8.09 3.23 1.31
CA GLN A 45 9.29 3.40 2.12
C GLN A 45 9.30 2.46 3.34
N ARG A 46 8.14 2.13 3.89
CA ARG A 46 7.98 1.32 5.10
C ARG A 46 7.09 0.08 4.84
N PRO A 47 7.56 -0.88 4.04
CA PRO A 47 6.77 -2.05 3.70
C PRO A 47 6.54 -2.95 4.91
N ALA A 48 5.33 -3.50 4.99
CA ALA A 48 5.03 -4.66 5.82
C ALA A 48 4.69 -5.87 4.94
N MET A 49 5.01 -7.06 5.42
CA MET A 49 4.65 -8.31 4.76
C MET A 49 3.63 -9.11 5.56
N VAL A 50 2.78 -9.84 4.84
CA VAL A 50 1.78 -10.72 5.44
C VAL A 50 1.74 -12.08 4.74
N ASP A 51 1.59 -13.15 5.52
CA ASP A 51 1.25 -14.47 5.01
C ASP A 51 -0.26 -14.55 4.78
N PHE A 52 -0.68 -14.19 3.56
CA PHE A 52 -2.09 -14.16 3.15
C PHE A 52 -2.80 -15.49 3.43
N LYS A 53 -2.15 -16.63 3.18
CA LYS A 53 -2.77 -17.95 3.37
C LYS A 53 -3.11 -18.18 4.84
N LYS A 54 -2.20 -17.81 5.75
CA LYS A 54 -2.42 -17.93 7.20
C LYS A 54 -3.53 -17.00 7.69
N VAL A 55 -3.53 -15.75 7.23
CA VAL A 55 -4.58 -14.79 7.61
C VAL A 55 -5.94 -15.25 7.09
N TRP A 56 -6.04 -15.62 5.81
CA TRP A 56 -7.27 -16.06 5.19
C TRP A 56 -7.86 -17.29 5.89
N ALA A 57 -7.02 -18.26 6.23
CA ALA A 57 -7.45 -19.46 6.96
C ALA A 57 -7.95 -19.16 8.39
N ALA A 58 -7.58 -18.02 8.97
CA ALA A 58 -8.00 -17.62 10.32
C ALA A 58 -9.31 -16.82 10.33
N ILE A 59 -9.86 -16.45 9.17
CA ILE A 59 -11.10 -15.67 9.06
C ILE A 59 -12.31 -16.54 9.43
N PRO A 60 -13.20 -16.10 10.35
CA PRO A 60 -14.36 -16.88 10.79
C PRO A 60 -15.25 -17.37 9.64
N GLU A 61 -15.53 -16.53 8.65
CA GLU A 61 -16.36 -16.87 7.50
C GLU A 61 -15.70 -17.95 6.62
N VAL A 62 -14.37 -17.93 6.47
CA VAL A 62 -13.62 -18.96 5.72
C VAL A 62 -13.65 -20.29 6.47
N ILE A 63 -13.50 -20.26 7.80
CA ILE A 63 -13.63 -21.44 8.65
C ILE A 63 -15.04 -22.02 8.51
N ARG A 64 -16.07 -21.17 8.51
CA ARG A 64 -17.46 -21.57 8.33
C ARG A 64 -17.69 -22.25 6.98
N ILE A 65 -17.22 -21.67 5.88
CA ILE A 65 -17.32 -22.27 4.54
C ILE A 65 -16.71 -23.67 4.52
N LYS A 66 -15.51 -23.84 5.11
CA LYS A 66 -14.81 -25.13 5.14
C LYS A 66 -15.49 -26.18 6.02
N ARG A 67 -16.20 -25.76 7.07
CA ARG A 67 -16.88 -26.66 8.00
C ARG A 67 -18.25 -27.08 7.48
N GLU A 68 -19.04 -26.12 7.03
CA GLU A 68 -20.46 -26.30 6.74
C GLU A 68 -20.76 -26.60 5.27
N HIS A 69 -19.80 -26.37 4.36
CA HIS A 69 -19.97 -26.58 2.91
C HIS A 69 -21.28 -25.97 2.37
N PRO A 70 -21.54 -24.68 2.62
CA PRO A 70 -22.79 -24.05 2.24
C PRO A 70 -23.00 -24.06 0.73
N GLY A 71 -24.27 -23.98 0.32
CA GLY A 71 -24.63 -23.84 -1.09
C GLY A 71 -23.99 -22.61 -1.75
N PRO A 72 -23.96 -22.55 -3.09
CA PRO A 72 -23.19 -21.55 -3.83
C PRO A 72 -23.53 -20.11 -3.45
N ALA A 73 -24.81 -19.76 -3.32
CA ALA A 73 -25.24 -18.41 -2.95
C ALA A 73 -24.75 -17.98 -1.56
N GLU A 74 -24.88 -18.85 -0.56
CA GLU A 74 -24.40 -18.54 0.80
C GLU A 74 -22.87 -18.51 0.87
N ARG A 75 -22.20 -19.41 0.14
CA ARG A 75 -20.73 -19.41 0.01
C ARG A 75 -20.23 -18.07 -0.52
N ASP A 76 -20.85 -17.53 -1.56
CA ASP A 76 -20.43 -16.26 -2.16
C ASP A 76 -20.61 -15.09 -1.20
N ILE A 77 -21.71 -15.07 -0.44
CA ILE A 77 -21.95 -14.07 0.63
C ILE A 77 -20.85 -14.16 1.71
N LEU A 78 -20.50 -15.37 2.15
CA LEU A 78 -19.45 -15.57 3.15
C LEU A 78 -18.07 -15.18 2.62
N LEU A 79 -17.77 -15.44 1.35
CA LEU A 79 -16.51 -15.01 0.70
C LEU A 79 -16.43 -13.49 0.59
N ALA A 80 -17.54 -12.82 0.22
CA ALA A 80 -17.60 -11.37 0.18
C ALA A 80 -17.35 -10.75 1.56
N LYS A 81 -17.99 -11.31 2.61
CA LYS A 81 -17.77 -10.91 4.01
C LYS A 81 -16.32 -11.13 4.45
N ALA A 82 -15.75 -12.31 4.16
CA ALA A 82 -14.36 -12.63 4.46
C ALA A 82 -13.39 -11.62 3.80
N THR A 83 -13.63 -11.30 2.53
CA THR A 83 -12.81 -10.34 1.77
C THR A 83 -12.89 -8.93 2.36
N ALA A 84 -14.08 -8.46 2.70
CA ALA A 84 -14.28 -7.16 3.33
C ALA A 84 -13.57 -7.10 4.69
N ARG A 85 -13.71 -8.14 5.51
CA ARG A 85 -13.07 -8.26 6.82
C ARG A 85 -11.54 -8.26 6.70
N LEU A 86 -10.98 -9.01 5.75
CA LEU A 86 -9.55 -9.01 5.47
C LEU A 86 -9.05 -7.61 5.09
N LYS A 87 -9.69 -6.96 4.12
CA LYS A 87 -9.30 -5.61 3.66
C LYS A 87 -9.31 -4.60 4.80
N ARG A 88 -10.36 -4.65 5.65
CA ARG A 88 -10.46 -3.81 6.85
C ARG A 88 -9.32 -4.08 7.83
N ALA A 89 -9.04 -5.34 8.13
CA ALA A 89 -7.98 -5.73 9.06
C ALA A 89 -6.59 -5.30 8.55
N ILE A 90 -6.29 -5.51 7.28
CA ILE A 90 -5.03 -5.08 6.65
C ILE A 90 -4.88 -3.57 6.75
N ARG A 91 -5.91 -2.80 6.36
CA ARG A 91 -5.89 -1.34 6.46
C ARG A 91 -5.68 -0.86 7.89
N GLN A 92 -6.38 -1.46 8.85
CA GLN A 92 -6.22 -1.13 10.26
C GLN A 92 -4.82 -1.46 10.78
N GLY A 93 -4.26 -2.62 10.43
CA GLY A 93 -2.90 -3.00 10.81
C GLY A 93 -1.84 -2.10 10.16
N ALA A 94 -2.03 -1.71 8.90
CA ALA A 94 -1.17 -0.77 8.20
C ALA A 94 -1.11 0.57 8.92
N TYR A 95 -2.27 1.17 9.22
CA TYR A 95 -2.33 2.46 9.93
C TYR A 95 -1.80 2.36 11.36
N ALA A 96 -2.15 1.32 12.11
CA ALA A 96 -1.69 1.16 13.49
C ALA A 96 -0.16 0.99 13.60
N GLY A 97 0.46 0.34 12.61
CA GLY A 97 1.91 0.16 12.56
C GLY A 97 2.69 1.27 11.82
N GLY A 98 1.97 2.23 11.24
CA GLY A 98 2.58 3.29 10.41
C GLY A 98 3.26 2.75 9.15
N TYR A 99 2.68 1.72 8.52
CA TYR A 99 3.13 1.17 7.25
C TYR A 99 2.39 1.84 6.10
N ASP A 100 3.12 2.21 5.06
CA ASP A 100 2.59 2.84 3.84
C ASP A 100 2.15 1.80 2.80
N CYS A 101 2.75 0.62 2.78
CA CYS A 101 2.27 -0.51 2.00
C CYS A 101 2.28 -1.84 2.76
N VAL A 102 1.37 -2.74 2.38
CA VAL A 102 1.32 -4.12 2.87
C VAL A 102 1.32 -5.06 1.69
N VAL A 103 2.25 -6.01 1.68
CA VAL A 103 2.47 -6.95 0.57
C VAL A 103 2.41 -8.40 1.02
N MET A 104 2.10 -9.31 0.10
CA MET A 104 2.18 -10.74 0.35
C MET A 104 3.64 -11.18 0.45
N LYS A 105 3.97 -11.96 1.49
CA LYS A 105 5.34 -12.48 1.71
C LYS A 105 5.95 -13.18 0.48
N ARG A 106 5.12 -13.88 -0.30
CA ARG A 106 5.54 -14.62 -1.51
C ARG A 106 5.63 -13.76 -2.77
N ALA A 107 5.14 -12.53 -2.73
CA ALA A 107 5.14 -11.63 -3.87
C ALA A 107 6.39 -10.74 -3.93
N ILE A 108 7.22 -10.76 -2.89
CA ILE A 108 8.51 -10.07 -2.84
C ILE A 108 9.47 -10.82 -3.76
N GLN A 109 9.96 -10.15 -4.80
CA GLN A 109 10.89 -10.71 -5.80
C GLN A 109 12.25 -10.04 -5.80
N GLY A 110 12.31 -8.78 -5.36
CA GLY A 110 13.53 -7.99 -5.29
C GLY A 110 13.89 -7.60 -3.86
N LYS A 111 14.84 -6.67 -3.75
CA LYS A 111 15.25 -6.09 -2.48
C LYS A 111 14.40 -4.84 -2.19
N PRO A 112 13.52 -4.87 -1.18
CA PRO A 112 12.79 -3.67 -0.76
C PRO A 112 13.75 -2.61 -0.18
N PRO A 113 13.33 -1.33 -0.12
CA PRO A 113 14.14 -0.25 0.41
C PRO A 113 14.51 -0.45 1.89
N VAL A 114 13.58 -1.02 2.66
CA VAL A 114 13.76 -1.42 4.07
C VAL A 114 13.28 -2.86 4.23
N PRO A 115 13.92 -3.70 5.08
CA PRO A 115 13.43 -5.04 5.37
C PRO A 115 11.97 -5.01 5.87
N PRO A 116 11.05 -5.74 5.20
CA PRO A 116 9.64 -5.67 5.53
C PRO A 116 9.34 -6.40 6.83
N VAL A 117 8.54 -5.78 7.68
CA VAL A 117 8.13 -6.37 8.97
C VAL A 117 7.00 -7.36 8.76
N ASP A 118 7.09 -8.55 9.34
CA ASP A 118 6.00 -9.54 9.30
C ASP A 118 4.90 -9.14 10.29
N ILE A 119 3.74 -8.74 9.76
CA ILE A 119 2.57 -8.33 10.56
C ILE A 119 1.48 -9.42 10.60
N THR A 120 1.79 -10.66 10.21
CA THR A 120 0.80 -11.74 10.07
C THR A 120 0.02 -11.99 11.35
N ARG A 121 0.69 -11.99 12.51
CA ARG A 121 0.05 -12.28 13.80
C ARG A 121 -0.92 -11.18 14.21
N GLU A 122 -0.56 -9.94 13.94
CA GLU A 122 -1.32 -8.73 14.22
C GLU A 122 -2.59 -8.72 13.37
N ILE A 123 -2.48 -8.98 12.07
CA ILE A 123 -3.64 -9.07 11.18
C ILE A 123 -4.56 -10.25 11.57
N ILE A 124 -4.01 -11.40 11.97
CA ILE A 124 -4.82 -12.53 12.48
C ILE A 124 -5.66 -12.12 13.70
N LYS A 125 -5.09 -11.34 14.63
CA LYS A 125 -5.85 -10.83 15.79
C LYS A 125 -6.98 -9.90 15.34
N LEU A 126 -6.75 -9.08 14.32
CA LEU A 126 -7.74 -8.14 13.81
C LEU A 126 -8.90 -8.81 13.06
N VAL A 127 -8.64 -9.84 12.25
CA VAL A 127 -9.73 -10.56 11.54
C VAL A 127 -10.60 -11.42 12.46
N LYS A 128 -10.09 -11.80 13.64
CA LYS A 128 -10.85 -12.57 14.63
C LYS A 128 -11.78 -11.73 15.50
N ARG A 129 -11.62 -10.40 15.49
CA ARG A 129 -12.53 -9.46 16.17
C ARG A 129 -13.83 -9.31 15.37
#